data_AF-A0A6G2DF21-F1
#
_entry.id   AF-A0A6G2DF21-F1
#
_cell.length_a   1.000
_cell.length_b   1.000
_cell.length_c   1.000
_cell.angle_alpha   90.00
_cell.angle_beta   90.00
_cell.angle_gamma   90.00
#
_symmetry.space_group_name_H-M   'P 1'
#
loop_
_entity.id
_entity.type
_entity.pdbx_description
1 polymer ?
#
loop_
_entity_poly.entity_id
_entity_poly.type
_entity_poly.pdbx_seq_one_letter_code
_entity_poly.pdbx_strand_id
1 'polypeptide(L)'
;ELTKEKIYQNSTFRNYAKRSLTRATPFGLFSSVGVGSFSKVSYPQQIRENYSKKVSVSGEWISSLCMMLENEDSVLLQLHLQWNQKVLELSDKYQLNNINYLGVSEQ
;
A
#
# COMPACT_ATOMS: atom_id res chain seq x y z
N GLU A 1 -24.51 -8.00 -20.39
CA GLU A 1 -24.96 -6.90 -19.50
C GLU A 1 -25.09 -7.39 -18.06
N LEU A 2 -24.68 -6.58 -17.07
CA LEU A 2 -24.92 -6.87 -15.64
C LEU A 2 -26.33 -6.39 -15.26
N THR A 3 -27.28 -7.31 -15.14
CA THR A 3 -28.62 -7.03 -14.59
C THR A 3 -28.57 -6.84 -13.07
N LYS A 4 -29.44 -5.96 -12.52
CA LYS A 4 -29.52 -5.66 -11.08
C LYS A 4 -29.65 -6.92 -10.21
N GLU A 5 -30.40 -7.92 -10.68
CA GLU A 5 -30.57 -9.20 -10.00
C GLU A 5 -29.26 -10.00 -9.88
N LYS A 6 -28.41 -9.98 -10.91
CA LYS A 6 -27.08 -10.64 -10.88
C LYS A 6 -26.12 -9.94 -9.91
N ILE A 7 -26.21 -8.62 -9.77
CA ILE A 7 -25.44 -7.84 -8.77
C ILE A 7 -25.91 -8.20 -7.36
N TYR A 8 -27.23 -8.27 -7.14
CA TYR A 8 -27.76 -8.68 -5.86
C TYR A 8 -27.41 -10.11 -5.52
N GLN A 9 -27.37 -11.07 -6.46
CA GLN A 9 -26.94 -12.45 -6.17
C GLN A 9 -25.41 -12.61 -6.05
N ASN A 10 -24.63 -11.58 -6.36
CA ASN A 10 -23.17 -11.62 -6.29
C ASN A 10 -22.69 -11.52 -4.83
N SER A 11 -22.16 -12.63 -4.31
CA SER A 11 -21.65 -12.72 -2.94
C SER A 11 -20.48 -11.77 -2.69
N THR A 12 -19.61 -11.52 -3.67
CA THR A 12 -18.49 -10.59 -3.57
C THR A 12 -18.97 -9.16 -3.33
N PHE A 13 -19.95 -8.69 -4.11
CA PHE A 13 -20.52 -7.36 -3.92
C PHE A 13 -21.17 -7.22 -2.53
N ARG A 14 -21.97 -8.21 -2.12
CA ARG A 14 -22.58 -8.24 -0.78
C ARG A 14 -21.54 -8.17 0.33
N ASN A 15 -20.41 -8.88 0.18
CA ASN A 15 -19.34 -8.87 1.17
C ASN A 15 -18.67 -7.50 1.29
N TYR A 16 -18.44 -6.81 0.16
CA TYR A 16 -17.90 -5.44 0.18
C TYR A 16 -18.89 -4.42 0.76
N ALA A 17 -20.19 -4.54 0.46
CA ALA A 17 -21.22 -3.69 1.06
C ALA A 17 -21.34 -3.91 2.57
N LYS A 18 -21.28 -5.17 3.04
CA LYS A 18 -21.21 -5.46 4.48
C LYS A 18 -19.96 -4.86 5.10
N ARG A 19 -18.80 -4.99 4.44
CA ARG A 19 -17.53 -4.42 4.93
C ARG A 19 -17.61 -2.90 5.10
N SER A 20 -18.16 -2.17 4.12
CA SER A 20 -18.24 -0.71 4.16
C SER A 20 -19.12 -0.18 5.29
N LEU A 21 -20.09 -0.97 5.76
CA LEU A 21 -21.01 -0.58 6.83
C LEU A 21 -20.56 -1.05 8.21
N THR A 22 -19.84 -2.18 8.31
CA THR A 22 -19.63 -2.87 9.60
C THR A 22 -18.18 -2.97 10.04
N ARG A 23 -17.19 -2.88 9.14
CA ARG A 23 -15.78 -3.07 9.49
C ARG A 23 -15.04 -1.75 9.57
N ALA A 24 -14.47 -1.45 10.74
CA ALA A 24 -13.61 -0.29 10.97
C ALA A 24 -12.17 -0.46 10.41
N THR A 25 -11.77 -1.65 9.95
CA THR A 25 -10.41 -1.90 9.44
C THR A 25 -10.11 -1.00 8.23
N PRO A 26 -9.03 -0.18 8.27
CA PRO A 26 -8.63 0.70 7.17
C PRO A 26 -8.50 -0.03 5.84
N PHE A 27 -9.32 0.32 4.84
CA PHE A 27 -9.21 -0.23 3.48
C PHE A 27 -9.89 0.65 2.43
N GLY A 28 -9.09 1.20 1.52
CA GLY A 28 -9.58 2.02 0.40
C GLY A 28 -10.44 3.18 0.89
N LEU A 29 -11.68 3.25 0.40
CA LEU A 29 -12.66 4.28 0.73
C LEU A 29 -13.73 3.82 1.74
N PHE A 30 -13.61 2.62 2.30
CA PHE A 30 -14.63 2.06 3.20
C PHE A 30 -14.50 2.51 4.65
N SER A 31 -13.33 3.04 5.02
CA SER A 31 -13.03 3.47 6.37
C SER A 31 -12.01 4.60 6.34
N SER A 32 -11.98 5.37 7.41
CA SER A 32 -11.04 6.48 7.60
C SER A 32 -10.24 6.26 8.88
N VAL A 33 -9.10 6.94 8.97
CA VAL A 33 -8.25 6.93 10.16
C VAL A 33 -8.19 8.35 10.72
N GLY A 34 -8.19 8.44 12.05
CA GLY A 34 -8.12 9.70 12.77
C GLY A 34 -7.45 9.52 14.12
N VAL A 35 -7.02 10.63 14.71
CA VAL A 35 -6.37 10.64 16.03
C VAL A 35 -7.43 10.90 17.11
N GLY A 36 -7.46 10.03 18.11
CA GLY A 36 -8.26 10.21 19.34
C GLY A 36 -7.42 10.75 20.49
N SER A 37 -8.06 11.31 21.51
CA SER A 37 -7.41 11.74 22.76
C SER A 37 -8.29 11.42 23.96
N PHE A 38 -7.69 11.19 25.13
CA PHE A 38 -8.43 10.93 26.36
C PHE A 38 -8.93 12.23 26.98
N SER A 39 -10.20 12.27 27.39
CA SER A 39 -10.82 13.40 28.09
C SER A 39 -11.63 12.93 29.28
N LYS A 40 -11.74 13.79 30.31
CA LYS A 40 -12.55 13.50 31.52
C LYS A 40 -14.04 13.38 31.23
N VAL A 41 -14.49 13.97 30.12
CA VAL A 41 -15.87 13.93 29.65
C VAL A 41 -15.88 13.23 28.30
N SER A 42 -16.75 12.23 28.14
CA SER A 42 -16.93 11.54 26.86
C SER A 42 -17.87 12.36 25.99
N TYR A 43 -17.39 12.85 24.85
CA TYR A 43 -18.24 13.41 23.81
C TYR A 43 -18.25 12.45 22.63
N PRO A 44 -19.42 12.11 22.06
CA PRO A 44 -19.44 11.41 20.78
C PRO A 44 -18.71 12.27 19.76
N GLN A 45 -17.66 11.71 19.15
CA GLN A 45 -16.85 12.41 18.17
C GLN A 45 -17.75 12.81 17.00
N GLN A 46 -17.87 14.10 16.72
CA GLN A 46 -18.59 14.56 15.53
C GLN A 46 -17.88 13.99 14.31
N ILE A 47 -18.63 13.27 13.48
CA ILE A 47 -18.17 12.82 12.18
C ILE A 47 -17.87 14.08 11.37
N ARG A 48 -16.59 14.42 11.23
CA ARG A 48 -16.16 15.57 10.43
C ARG A 48 -16.46 15.27 8.96
N GLU A 49 -17.01 16.25 8.26
CA GLU A 49 -17.30 16.14 6.82
C GLU A 49 -16.03 16.22 5.95
N ASN A 50 -14.92 16.68 6.53
CA ASN A 50 -13.68 16.95 5.81
C ASN A 50 -12.73 15.74 5.85
N TYR A 51 -12.95 14.79 4.94
CA TYR A 51 -12.02 13.68 4.69
C TYR A 51 -10.95 14.09 3.67
N SER A 52 -9.67 13.95 4.03
CA SER A 52 -8.56 14.03 3.07
C SER A 52 -8.22 12.64 2.53
N LYS A 53 -8.11 12.52 1.20
CA LYS A 53 -7.75 11.27 0.54
C LYS A 53 -6.27 11.31 0.15
N LYS A 54 -5.47 10.43 0.73
CA LYS A 54 -4.11 10.16 0.27
C LYS A 54 -4.14 9.01 -0.74
N VAL A 55 -3.67 9.26 -1.95
CA VAL A 55 -3.51 8.24 -2.99
C VAL A 55 -2.03 7.93 -3.13
N SER A 56 -1.68 6.66 -3.26
CA SER A 56 -0.31 6.20 -3.46
C SER A 56 -0.32 5.06 -4.45
N VAL A 57 0.73 4.97 -5.24
CA VAL A 57 0.93 3.90 -6.23
C VAL A 57 1.32 2.62 -5.49
N SER A 58 0.92 1.45 -6.00
CA SER A 58 1.32 0.19 -5.38
C SER A 58 2.84 0.02 -5.45
N GLY A 59 3.43 -0.49 -4.36
CA GLY A 59 4.87 -0.75 -4.28
C GLY A 59 5.34 -1.66 -5.41
N GLU A 60 4.57 -2.71 -5.72
CA GLU A 60 4.86 -3.62 -6.83
C GLU A 60 4.93 -2.90 -8.18
N TRP A 61 3.93 -2.08 -8.51
CA TRP A 61 3.89 -1.39 -9.80
C TRP A 61 5.03 -0.40 -9.96
N ILE A 62 5.32 0.40 -8.93
CA ILE A 62 6.42 1.39 -9.01
C ILE A 62 7.77 0.68 -9.07
N SER A 63 7.92 -0.45 -8.37
CA SER A 63 9.15 -1.25 -8.41
C SER A 63 9.38 -1.83 -9.81
N SER A 64 8.34 -2.36 -10.45
CA SER A 64 8.44 -2.85 -11.84
C SER A 64 8.84 -1.72 -12.79
N LEU A 65 8.29 -0.53 -12.62
CA LEU A 65 8.67 0.62 -13.43
C LEU A 65 10.14 1.02 -13.21
N CYS A 66 10.61 1.06 -11.97
CA CYS A 66 12.02 1.33 -11.66
C CYS A 66 12.94 0.31 -12.31
N MET A 67 12.63 -0.99 -12.20
CA MET A 67 13.43 -2.04 -12.86
C MET A 67 13.47 -1.87 -14.38
N MET A 68 12.36 -1.48 -15.00
CA MET A 68 12.33 -1.21 -16.44
C MET A 68 13.25 -0.04 -16.81
N LEU A 69 13.24 1.03 -16.02
CA LEU A 69 14.09 2.20 -16.25
C LEU A 69 15.58 1.92 -15.97
N GLU A 70 15.89 1.11 -14.96
CA GLU A 70 17.26 0.73 -14.61
C GLU A 70 17.93 -0.15 -15.69
N ASN A 71 17.14 -0.86 -16.49
CA ASN A 71 17.65 -1.65 -17.61
C ASN A 71 18.00 -0.81 -18.85
N GLU A 72 17.65 0.48 -18.87
CA GLU A 72 17.99 1.39 -19.96
C GLU A 72 19.32 2.10 -19.65
N ASP A 73 20.38 1.78 -20.40
CA ASP A 73 21.73 2.34 -20.16
C ASP A 73 21.74 3.87 -20.11
N SER A 74 20.94 4.52 -20.97
CA SER A 74 20.83 5.97 -21.03
C SER A 74 20.28 6.60 -19.75
N VAL A 75 19.42 5.88 -19.03
CA VAL A 75 18.84 6.29 -17.75
C VAL A 75 19.80 5.92 -16.64
N LEU A 76 20.33 4.69 -16.64
CA LEU A 76 21.23 4.18 -15.60
C LEU A 76 22.46 5.08 -15.39
N LEU A 77 23.05 5.60 -16.47
CA LEU A 77 24.21 6.50 -16.42
C LEU A 77 23.92 7.86 -15.75
N GLN A 78 22.64 8.23 -15.60
CA GLN A 78 22.22 9.47 -14.94
C GLN A 78 21.90 9.26 -13.45
N LEU A 79 21.84 8.00 -13.00
CA LEU A 79 21.47 7.67 -11.63
C LEU A 79 22.69 7.69 -10.71
N HIS A 80 22.45 8.07 -9.45
CA HIS A 80 23.44 7.94 -8.40
C HIS A 80 23.39 6.53 -7.80
N LEU A 81 24.35 5.69 -8.17
CA LEU A 81 24.45 4.32 -7.67
C LEU A 81 24.95 4.28 -6.22
N GLN A 82 24.39 3.38 -5.42
CA GLN A 82 24.81 3.14 -4.04
C GLN A 82 25.01 1.66 -3.78
N TRP A 83 25.98 1.33 -2.95
CA TRP A 83 26.17 -0.04 -2.49
C TRP A 83 25.00 -0.46 -1.60
N ASN A 84 24.45 -1.65 -1.87
CA ASN A 84 23.35 -2.17 -1.07
C ASN A 84 23.85 -2.57 0.33
N GLN A 85 23.33 -1.89 1.35
CA GLN A 85 23.76 -2.04 2.74
C GLN A 85 23.40 -3.41 3.35
N LYS A 86 22.55 -4.22 2.69
CA LYS A 86 22.22 -5.58 3.11
C LYS A 86 23.22 -6.63 2.59
N VAL A 87 24.17 -6.23 1.74
CA VAL A 87 25.16 -7.17 1.20
C VAL A 87 26.13 -7.57 2.31
N LEU A 88 26.24 -8.87 2.54
CA LEU A 88 27.21 -9.48 3.42
C LEU A 88 28.49 -9.76 2.63
N GLU A 89 29.60 -9.18 3.08
CA GLU A 89 30.93 -9.50 2.58
C GLU A 89 31.47 -10.74 3.31
N LEU A 90 31.71 -11.79 2.55
CA LEU A 90 32.39 -13.00 3.00
C LEU A 90 33.78 -13.03 2.35
N SER A 91 34.69 -13.85 2.89
CA SER A 91 36.11 -13.84 2.50
C SER A 91 36.37 -14.00 0.99
N ASP A 92 35.48 -14.66 0.26
CA ASP A 92 35.60 -14.96 -1.18
C ASP A 92 34.42 -14.45 -2.02
N LYS A 93 33.37 -13.90 -1.40
CA LYS A 93 32.12 -13.57 -2.10
C LYS A 93 31.28 -12.52 -1.39
N TYR A 94 30.41 -11.89 -2.17
CA TYR A 94 29.34 -11.04 -1.66
C TYR A 94 28.02 -11.80 -1.70
N GLN A 95 27.27 -11.77 -0.60
CA GLN A 95 25.99 -12.43 -0.47
C GLN A 95 24.90 -11.41 -0.13
N LEU A 96 23.85 -11.36 -0.95
CA LEU A 96 22.64 -10.61 -0.66
C LEU A 96 21.51 -11.59 -0.35
N ASN A 97 21.03 -11.57 0.88
CA ASN A 97 19.88 -12.36 1.30
C ASN A 97 18.58 -11.60 1.02
N ASN A 98 17.53 -12.34 0.65
CA ASN A 98 16.19 -11.82 0.37
C ASN A 98 16.20 -10.61 -0.57
N ILE A 99 16.57 -10.87 -1.83
CA ILE A 99 16.51 -9.86 -2.89
C ILE A 99 15.06 -9.39 -2.98
N ASN A 100 14.83 -8.15 -2.59
CA ASN A 100 13.51 -7.55 -2.65
C ASN A 100 13.57 -6.36 -3.60
N TYR A 101 13.04 -6.55 -4.80
CA TYR A 101 12.77 -5.44 -5.71
C TYR A 101 11.51 -4.69 -5.32
N LEU A 102 10.64 -5.32 -4.53
CA LEU A 102 9.43 -4.69 -4.05
C LEU A 102 9.85 -3.71 -2.96
N GLY A 103 9.46 -2.44 -3.07
CA GLY A 103 9.51 -1.44 -2.00
C GLY A 103 8.64 -1.79 -0.77
N VAL A 104 8.56 -3.07 -0.42
CA VAL A 104 7.92 -3.62 0.76
C VAL A 104 9.05 -3.88 1.75
N SER A 105 9.09 -3.09 2.83
CA SER A 105 9.92 -3.39 3.99
C SER A 105 9.62 -4.82 4.45
N GLU A 106 10.64 -5.68 4.44
CA GLU A 106 10.58 -6.95 5.17
C GLU A 106 10.23 -6.64 6.64
N GLN A 107 9.20 -7.32 7.14
CA GLN A 107 8.81 -7.31 8.56
C GLN A 107 9.68 -8.28 9.36
#